data_AF-A0A9Q0L505-F1
#
_entry.id   AF-A0A9Q0L505-F1
#
_cell.length_a   1.000
_cell.length_b   1.000
_cell.length_c   1.000
_cell.angle_alpha   90.00
_cell.angle_beta   90.00
_cell.angle_gamma   90.00
#
_symmetry.space_group_name_H-M   'P 1'
#
loop_
_entity.id
_entity.type
_entity.pdbx_description
1 polymer ?
#
loop_
_entity_poly.entity_id
_entity_poly.type
_entity_poly.pdbx_seq_one_letter_code
_entity_poly.pdbx_strand_id
1 'polypeptide(L)'
;MDPDMEFRGFVSNGKLTALSQYNHLCFWPRLVQMKSYLEKIIVDYFYSNIQKKLESNFKNYIIDFCVVGEKLDQIWVIELNPFLSTTDGCLFSWENEKSLIENGPFEFRINSKIRSGGKSLMQTSWREIFEKYSNIDNEEDEKKK
;
A
#
# COMPACT_ATOMS: atom_id res chain seq x y z
N MET A 1 11.48 3.09 -9.73
CA MET A 1 10.45 3.12 -8.68
C MET A 1 9.44 2.08 -9.08
N ASP A 2 9.24 1.07 -8.25
CA ASP A 2 8.38 -0.05 -8.58
C ASP A 2 6.93 0.32 -8.20
N PRO A 3 5.94 0.18 -9.12
CA PRO A 3 4.58 0.68 -8.89
C PRO A 3 3.89 0.10 -7.64
N ASP A 4 4.22 -1.11 -7.23
CA ASP A 4 3.63 -1.76 -6.05
C ASP A 4 4.29 -1.34 -4.73
N MET A 5 5.41 -0.62 -4.77
CA MET A 5 6.10 -0.10 -3.58
C MET A 5 5.64 1.31 -3.19
N GLU A 6 4.46 1.72 -3.64
CA GLU A 6 3.80 2.97 -3.24
C GLU A 6 2.70 2.70 -2.21
N PHE A 7 2.65 3.56 -1.18
CA PHE A 7 1.73 3.40 -0.05
C PHE A 7 1.13 4.73 0.37
N ARG A 8 -0.19 4.74 0.62
CA ARG A 8 -0.91 5.89 1.14
C ARG A 8 -1.13 5.76 2.64
N GLY A 9 -0.58 6.70 3.39
CA GLY A 9 -0.75 6.84 4.84
C GLY A 9 -1.79 7.89 5.19
N PHE A 10 -2.58 7.61 6.22
CA PHE A 10 -3.56 8.52 6.80
C PHE A 10 -3.03 8.98 8.15
N VAL A 11 -2.82 10.28 8.31
CA VAL A 11 -2.37 10.87 9.55
C VAL A 11 -3.50 11.66 10.16
N SER A 12 -3.92 11.27 11.37
CA SER A 12 -4.94 11.98 12.14
C SER A 12 -4.44 12.27 13.55
N ASN A 13 -4.67 13.51 14.01
CA ASN A 13 -4.16 14.01 15.29
C ASN A 13 -2.64 13.76 15.48
N GLY A 14 -1.88 13.87 14.39
CA GLY A 14 -0.43 13.66 14.35
C GLY A 14 0.00 12.18 14.41
N LYS A 15 -0.92 11.22 14.38
CA LYS A 15 -0.61 9.78 14.39
C LYS A 15 -0.91 9.16 13.04
N LEU A 16 -0.02 8.29 12.55
CA LEU A 16 -0.32 7.45 11.40
C LEU A 16 -1.31 6.37 11.84
N THR A 17 -2.54 6.46 11.36
CA THR A 17 -3.69 5.62 11.77
C THR A 17 -4.00 4.54 10.75
N ALA A 18 -3.76 4.80 9.46
CA ALA A 18 -3.99 3.81 8.43
C ALA A 18 -2.91 3.87 7.34
N LEU A 19 -2.64 2.73 6.72
CA LEU A 19 -1.73 2.59 5.59
C LEU A 19 -2.39 1.70 4.53
N SER A 20 -2.29 2.07 3.26
CA SER A 20 -2.85 1.34 2.13
C SER A 20 -1.81 1.15 1.03
N GLN A 21 -1.81 0.00 0.36
CA GLN A 21 -1.19 -0.10 -0.97
C GLN A 21 -1.81 0.95 -1.91
N TYR A 22 -1.01 1.81 -2.52
CA TYR A 22 -1.51 2.91 -3.36
C TYR A 22 -2.22 2.38 -4.61
N ASN A 23 -1.55 1.49 -5.35
CA ASN A 23 -2.08 0.82 -6.54
C ASN A 23 -3.06 -0.32 -6.18
N HIS A 24 -4.07 0.01 -5.38
CA HIS A 24 -5.05 -0.88 -4.74
C HIS A 24 -6.02 -1.61 -5.70
N LEU A 25 -5.94 -1.36 -7.01
CA LEU A 25 -6.66 -2.15 -8.01
C LEU A 25 -5.89 -3.41 -8.42
N CYS A 26 -4.60 -3.48 -8.11
CA CYS A 26 -3.72 -4.60 -8.46
C CYS A 26 -3.44 -5.51 -7.26
N PHE A 27 -3.19 -6.79 -7.56
CA PHE A 27 -2.67 -7.76 -6.60
C PHE A 27 -1.19 -8.03 -6.88
N TRP A 28 -0.36 -7.93 -5.86
CA TRP A 28 1.09 -8.13 -5.96
C TRP A 28 1.52 -9.18 -4.94
N PRO A 29 1.86 -10.41 -5.38
CA PRO A 29 2.23 -11.49 -4.46
C PRO A 29 3.36 -11.13 -3.49
N ARG A 30 4.37 -10.37 -3.95
CA ARG A 30 5.50 -9.95 -3.10
C ARG A 30 5.09 -8.99 -1.98
N LEU A 31 4.05 -8.18 -2.15
CA LEU A 31 3.55 -7.34 -1.07
C LEU A 31 2.98 -8.16 0.09
N VAL A 32 2.34 -9.30 -0.21
CA VAL A 32 1.84 -10.21 0.83
C VAL A 32 2.99 -10.80 1.62
N GLN A 33 4.05 -11.23 0.94
CA GLN A 33 5.24 -11.80 1.57
C GLN A 33 5.98 -10.78 2.45
N MET A 34 5.97 -9.51 2.05
CA MET A 34 6.74 -8.44 2.70
C MET A 34 5.89 -7.55 3.63
N LYS A 35 4.59 -7.82 3.78
CA LYS A 35 3.64 -6.91 4.46
C LYS A 35 4.17 -6.43 5.81
N SER A 36 4.55 -7.35 6.69
CA SER A 36 5.02 -7.01 8.05
C SER A 36 6.33 -6.21 8.05
N TYR A 37 7.22 -6.50 7.10
CA TYR A 37 8.47 -5.75 6.94
C TYR A 37 8.19 -4.31 6.47
N LEU A 38 7.40 -4.16 5.41
CA LEU A 38 7.01 -2.86 4.85
C LEU A 38 6.28 -1.99 5.88
N GLU A 39 5.34 -2.59 6.60
CA GLU A 39 4.63 -1.96 7.71
C GLU A 39 5.61 -1.37 8.72
N LYS A 40 6.55 -2.19 9.20
CA LYS A 40 7.55 -1.76 10.17
C LYS A 40 8.38 -0.59 9.65
N ILE A 41 8.98 -0.70 8.47
CA ILE A 41 9.92 0.33 7.98
C ILE A 41 9.21 1.65 7.70
N ILE A 42 7.98 1.63 7.16
CA ILE A 42 7.21 2.84 6.85
C ILE A 42 6.76 3.51 8.14
N VAL A 43 6.24 2.75 9.09
CA VAL A 43 5.80 3.26 10.40
C VAL A 43 6.98 3.85 11.17
N ASP A 44 8.11 3.14 11.24
CA ASP A 44 9.31 3.63 11.92
C ASP A 44 9.78 4.93 11.30
N TYR A 45 9.91 4.99 9.97
CA TYR A 45 10.32 6.19 9.25
C TYR A 45 9.39 7.37 9.49
N PHE A 46 8.07 7.15 9.51
CA PHE A 46 7.12 8.21 9.82
C PHE A 46 7.39 8.83 11.20
N TYR A 47 7.51 8.00 12.24
CA TYR A 47 7.70 8.48 13.62
C TYR A 47 9.10 9.04 13.87
N SER A 48 10.14 8.53 13.22
CA SER A 48 11.52 9.00 13.41
C SER A 48 11.87 10.23 12.56
N ASN A 49 11.30 10.36 11.35
CA ASN A 49 11.76 11.35 10.36
C ASN A 49 10.72 12.41 9.99
N ILE A 50 9.42 12.10 10.12
CA ILE A 50 8.34 12.94 9.55
C ILE A 50 7.50 13.61 10.63
N GLN A 51 6.96 12.84 11.59
CA GLN A 51 5.93 13.31 12.54
C GLN A 51 6.30 14.65 13.18
N LYS A 52 7.47 14.72 13.84
CA LYS A 52 7.95 15.92 14.54
C LYS A 52 8.11 17.15 13.64
N LYS A 53 8.38 16.95 12.35
CA LYS A 53 8.58 18.06 11.40
C LYS A 53 7.27 18.70 10.96
N LEU A 54 6.19 17.92 10.95
CA LEU A 54 4.89 18.37 10.45
C LEU A 54 3.89 18.67 11.57
N GLU A 55 4.03 18.04 12.73
CA GLU A 55 3.01 18.09 13.78
C GLU A 55 2.76 19.49 14.38
N SER A 56 3.68 20.44 14.23
CA SER A 56 3.48 21.83 14.66
C SER A 56 2.50 22.60 13.78
N ASN A 57 2.39 22.21 12.50
CA ASN A 57 1.63 22.95 11.49
C ASN A 57 0.43 22.14 10.99
N PHE A 58 0.54 20.81 10.95
CA PHE A 58 -0.47 19.92 10.39
C PHE A 58 -0.68 18.72 11.31
N LYS A 59 -1.93 18.57 11.78
CA LYS A 59 -2.34 17.41 12.58
C LYS A 59 -3.05 16.34 11.76
N ASN A 60 -3.69 16.72 10.65
CA ASN A 60 -4.44 15.82 9.78
C ASN A 60 -3.98 16.01 8.35
N TYR A 61 -3.50 14.94 7.72
CA TYR A 61 -3.08 14.94 6.31
C TYR A 61 -2.98 13.50 5.79
N ILE A 62 -2.99 13.38 4.47
CA ILE A 62 -2.65 12.15 3.77
C ILE A 62 -1.21 12.28 3.27
N ILE A 63 -0.45 11.20 3.33
CA ILE A 63 0.96 11.16 2.92
C ILE A 63 1.20 9.93 2.06
N ASP A 64 1.76 10.14 0.88
CA ASP A 64 2.12 9.05 -0.01
C ASP A 64 3.63 8.77 0.10
N PHE A 65 3.96 7.50 0.33
CA PHE A 65 5.33 6.99 0.50
C PHE A 65 5.70 6.12 -0.69
N CYS A 66 7.00 6.03 -0.95
CA CYS A 66 7.56 4.96 -1.75
C CYS A 66 8.73 4.28 -1.04
N VAL A 67 8.75 2.95 -1.07
CA VAL A 67 9.91 2.16 -0.65
C VAL A 67 10.80 1.90 -1.86
N VAL A 68 12.07 2.29 -1.75
CA VAL A 68 13.06 2.25 -2.84
C VAL A 68 14.36 1.58 -2.39
N GLY A 69 15.29 1.43 -3.34
CA GLY A 69 16.57 0.77 -3.15
C GLY A 69 16.49 -0.74 -3.39
N GLU A 70 17.61 -1.35 -3.78
CA GLU A 70 17.66 -2.79 -4.10
C GLU A 70 17.30 -3.69 -2.91
N LYS A 71 17.54 -3.21 -1.69
CA LYS A 71 17.22 -3.90 -0.44
C LYS A 71 15.88 -3.49 0.16
N LEU A 72 15.14 -2.58 -0.49
CA LEU A 72 13.88 -2.03 0.01
C LEU A 72 14.02 -1.46 1.44
N ASP A 73 15.04 -0.64 1.65
CA ASP A 73 15.44 -0.08 2.94
C ASP A 73 15.40 1.46 2.99
N GLN A 74 15.05 2.10 1.87
CA GLN A 74 14.93 3.55 1.75
C GLN A 74 13.48 3.95 1.53
N ILE A 75 13.07 5.08 2.12
CA ILE A 75 11.70 5.57 2.03
C ILE A 75 11.71 7.02 1.53
N TRP A 76 10.96 7.26 0.47
CA TRP A 76 10.71 8.59 -0.07
C TRP A 76 9.30 9.03 0.30
N VAL A 77 9.13 10.33 0.56
CA VAL A 77 7.82 10.98 0.60
C VAL A 77 7.55 11.51 -0.80
N ILE A 78 6.43 11.11 -1.38
CA ILE A 78 6.05 11.43 -2.76
C ILE A 78 5.12 12.65 -2.77
N GLU A 79 4.08 12.63 -1.95
CA GLU A 79 3.05 13.67 -1.92
C GLU A 79 2.47 13.85 -0.51
N LEU A 80 2.06 15.08 -0.18
CA LEU A 80 1.20 15.39 0.94
C LEU A 80 -0.15 15.89 0.40
N ASN A 81 -1.22 15.27 0.87
CA ASN A 81 -2.58 15.50 0.41
C ASN A 81 -3.47 15.99 1.57
N PRO A 82 -4.52 16.79 1.31
CA PRO A 82 -5.48 17.15 2.34
C PRO A 82 -6.18 15.92 2.93
N PHE A 83 -6.49 15.97 4.24
CA PHE A 83 -7.29 14.93 4.91
C PHE A 83 -8.77 15.16 4.62
N LEU A 84 -9.19 14.90 3.38
CA LEU A 84 -10.55 15.13 2.89
C LEU A 84 -11.03 13.93 2.09
N SER A 85 -12.35 13.71 2.08
CA SER A 85 -12.98 12.62 1.33
C SER A 85 -12.83 12.73 -0.19
N THR A 86 -12.38 13.88 -0.69
CA THR A 86 -12.03 14.09 -2.10
C THR A 86 -10.71 13.44 -2.48
N THR A 87 -9.84 13.13 -1.51
CA THR A 87 -8.62 12.36 -1.72
C THR A 87 -8.96 10.87 -1.69
N ASP A 88 -8.53 10.11 -2.69
CA ASP A 88 -8.84 8.67 -2.79
C ASP A 88 -8.41 7.91 -1.51
N GLY A 89 -9.33 7.11 -0.95
CA GLY A 89 -9.09 6.30 0.25
C GLY A 89 -8.32 5.00 0.00
N CYS A 90 -8.07 4.65 -1.26
CA CYS A 90 -7.50 3.38 -1.69
C CYS A 90 -8.28 2.17 -1.14
N LEU A 91 -7.70 1.42 -0.20
CA LEU A 91 -8.38 0.27 0.44
C LEU A 91 -9.23 0.66 1.66
N PHE A 92 -9.41 1.95 1.92
CA PHE A 92 -10.28 2.48 2.97
C PHE A 92 -11.43 3.28 2.37
N SER A 93 -12.60 3.19 2.99
CA SER A 93 -13.78 3.97 2.63
C SER A 93 -13.93 5.17 3.57
N TRP A 94 -13.82 6.39 3.03
CA TRP A 94 -14.11 7.60 3.80
C TRP A 94 -15.53 7.65 4.37
N GLU A 95 -16.50 7.06 3.68
CA GLU A 95 -17.90 7.04 4.10
C GLU A 95 -18.13 6.04 5.24
N ASN A 96 -17.63 4.81 5.07
CA ASN A 96 -17.93 3.72 5.99
C ASN A 96 -16.92 3.57 7.13
N GLU A 97 -15.71 4.10 6.96
CA GLU A 97 -14.56 3.80 7.83
C GLU A 97 -13.89 5.05 8.40
N LYS A 98 -14.53 6.21 8.31
CA LYS A 98 -13.99 7.48 8.84
C LYS A 98 -13.48 7.37 10.27
N SER A 99 -14.26 6.72 11.15
CA SER A 99 -13.89 6.54 12.55
C SER A 99 -12.58 5.73 12.71
N LEU A 100 -12.38 4.73 11.86
CA LEU A 100 -11.15 3.93 11.85
C LEU A 100 -9.97 4.77 11.34
N ILE A 101 -10.17 5.53 10.27
CA ILE A 101 -9.13 6.39 9.69
C ILE A 101 -8.73 7.52 10.66
N GLU A 102 -9.67 8.05 11.45
CA GLU A 102 -9.37 9.16 12.39
C GLU A 102 -8.91 8.69 13.77
N ASN A 103 -9.49 7.61 14.29
CA ASN A 103 -9.36 7.23 15.71
C ASN A 103 -9.07 5.74 15.91
N GLY A 104 -8.98 4.94 14.85
CA GLY A 104 -8.77 3.51 14.94
C GLY A 104 -7.37 3.15 15.45
N PRO A 105 -7.19 1.89 15.91
CA PRO A 105 -5.84 1.33 15.98
C PRO A 105 -5.20 1.38 14.59
N PHE A 106 -3.86 1.41 14.55
CA PHE A 106 -3.16 1.41 13.28
C PHE A 106 -3.56 0.18 12.43
N GLU A 107 -3.93 0.41 11.17
CA GLU A 107 -4.26 -0.65 10.23
C GLU A 107 -3.51 -0.50 8.89
N PHE A 108 -2.84 -1.57 8.45
CA PHE A 108 -2.22 -1.65 7.12
C PHE A 108 -2.95 -2.64 6.22
N ARG A 109 -3.47 -2.15 5.08
CA ARG A 109 -4.19 -2.93 4.08
C ARG A 109 -3.42 -3.04 2.76
N ILE A 110 -3.39 -4.26 2.23
CA ILE A 110 -2.93 -4.62 0.89
C ILE A 110 -3.92 -5.62 0.28
N ASN A 111 -3.94 -5.76 -1.04
CA ASN A 111 -4.71 -6.85 -1.64
C ASN A 111 -4.01 -8.19 -1.37
N SER A 112 -4.71 -9.15 -0.77
CA SER A 112 -4.22 -10.50 -0.52
C SER A 112 -4.53 -11.50 -1.64
N LYS A 113 -5.37 -11.12 -2.60
CA LYS A 113 -5.78 -11.93 -3.75
C LYS A 113 -6.20 -11.04 -4.91
N ILE A 114 -6.26 -11.62 -6.11
CA ILE A 114 -6.81 -10.97 -7.30
C ILE A 114 -8.28 -10.61 -7.05
N ARG A 115 -8.65 -9.33 -7.19
CA ARG A 115 -10.06 -8.90 -7.18
C ARG A 115 -10.75 -9.36 -8.46
N SER A 116 -12.00 -9.80 -8.36
CA SER A 116 -12.85 -10.10 -9.52
C SER A 116 -12.92 -8.89 -10.45
N GLY A 117 -12.57 -9.07 -11.73
CA GLY A 117 -12.39 -7.97 -12.70
C GLY A 117 -10.95 -7.42 -12.80
N GLY A 118 -10.03 -7.79 -11.89
CA GLY A 118 -8.65 -7.30 -11.90
C GLY A 118 -7.84 -7.74 -13.13
N LYS A 119 -8.17 -8.88 -13.74
CA LYS A 119 -7.52 -9.35 -14.99
C LYS A 119 -7.68 -8.34 -16.14
N SER A 120 -8.80 -7.61 -16.22
CA SER A 120 -9.01 -6.60 -17.27
C SER A 120 -8.36 -5.25 -16.99
N LEU A 121 -7.88 -5.01 -15.76
CA LEU A 121 -7.22 -3.77 -15.35
C LEU A 121 -5.68 -3.88 -15.33
N MET A 122 -5.13 -5.09 -15.43
CA MET A 122 -3.68 -5.28 -15.56
C MET A 122 -3.19 -4.71 -16.90
N GLN A 123 -2.11 -3.92 -16.85
CA GLN A 123 -1.35 -3.55 -18.04
C GLN A 123 -0.87 -4.81 -18.77
N THR A 124 -0.79 -4.76 -20.10
CA THR A 124 -0.51 -5.93 -20.97
C THR A 124 0.74 -6.70 -20.55
N SER A 125 1.82 -5.99 -20.20
CA SER A 125 3.07 -6.59 -19.72
C SER A 125 2.88 -7.44 -18.46
N TRP A 126 1.99 -7.04 -17.55
CA TRP A 126 1.68 -7.79 -16.35
C TRP A 126 0.76 -8.97 -16.62
N ARG A 127 -0.15 -8.88 -17.60
CA ARG A 127 -0.97 -10.04 -18.03
C ARG A 127 -0.09 -11.14 -18.60
N GLU A 128 0.85 -10.79 -19.47
CA GLU A 128 1.78 -11.74 -20.08
C GLU A 128 2.66 -12.44 -19.04
N ILE A 129 3.16 -11.69 -18.06
CA ILE A 129 3.90 -12.26 -16.91
C ILE A 129 2.98 -13.21 -16.12
N PHE A 130 1.76 -12.78 -15.82
CA PHE A 130 0.83 -13.59 -15.03
C PHE A 130 0.44 -14.90 -15.73
N GLU A 131 0.16 -14.85 -17.04
CA GLU A 131 -0.14 -16.03 -17.86
C GLU A 131 1.06 -16.98 -17.93
N LYS A 132 2.27 -16.44 -18.08
CA LYS A 132 3.49 -17.23 -18.11
C LYS A 132 3.68 -18.05 -16.83
N TYR A 133 3.49 -17.43 -15.65
CA TYR A 133 3.70 -18.13 -14.38
C TYR A 133 2.51 -18.98 -13.92
N SER A 134 1.29 -18.63 -14.30
CA SER A 134 0.10 -19.47 -14.02
C SER A 134 0.13 -20.82 -14.75
N ASN A 135 0.78 -20.88 -15.92
CA ASN A 135 0.91 -22.12 -16.69
C ASN A 135 2.03 -23.03 -16.17
N ILE A 136 3.07 -22.45 -15.54
CA ILE A 136 4.18 -23.23 -14.95
C ILE A 136 3.67 -24.04 -13.74
N ASP A 137 2.85 -23.43 -12.88
CA ASP A 137 2.28 -24.11 -11.71
C ASP A 137 1.37 -25.29 -12.12
N ASN A 138 0.61 -25.15 -13.21
CA ASN A 138 -0.25 -26.22 -13.71
C ASN A 138 0.56 -27.40 -14.31
N GLU A 139 1.68 -27.13 -14.99
CA GLU A 139 2.54 -28.19 -15.55
C GLU A 139 3.33 -28.96 -14.47
N GLU A 140 3.67 -28.32 -13.35
CA GLU A 140 4.33 -28.99 -12.22
C GLU A 140 3.37 -29.88 -11.42
N ASP A 141 2.10 -29.50 -11.32
CA ASP A 141 1.05 -30.30 -10.68
C ASP A 141 0.61 -31.50 -11.54
N GLU A 142 0.62 -31.37 -12.87
CA GLU A 142 0.36 -32.52 -13.78
C GLU A 142 1.52 -33.52 -13.81
N LYS A 143 2.77 -33.10 -13.61
CA LYS A 143 3.93 -34.01 -13.55
C LYS A 143 4.07 -34.77 -12.23
N LYS A 144 3.26 -34.44 -11.21
CA LYS A 144 3.24 -35.11 -9.90
C LYS A 144 2.08 -36.11 -9.73
N LYS A 145 1.26 -36.33 -10.76
CA LYS A 145 0.27 -37.41 -10.84
C LYS A 145 0.80 -38.59 -11.65
#